data_AF-L7F8T5-F1
#
_entry.id   AF-L7F8T5-F1
#
_cell.length_a   1.000
_cell.length_b   1.000
_cell.length_c   1.000
_cell.angle_alpha   90.00
_cell.angle_beta   90.00
_cell.angle_gamma   90.00
#
_symmetry.space_group_name_H-M   'P 1'
#
loop_
_entity.id
_entity.type
_entity.pdbx_description
1 polymer ?
#
loop_
_entity_poly.entity_id
_entity_poly.type
_entity_poly.pdbx_seq_one_letter_code
_entity_poly.pdbx_strand_id
1 'polypeptide(L)'
;MSLAEYTTEGPNWNTSGHQTMVDKDTVYLTAADVADAGGAEHAYQKLSVKTPDCYGQIDLYGDDIAYDGQTGEGHGPAPYQPDGVVTPYHLIAAWNGGEKPCDTGASVPPAPTPSEPAPSTPATPTTPAPPTTPAGSEPPVETTPPTTPDSSTTPPTTPDVPPAESTPPTNPAPSPSESTPPLAETGAGAPVGPIAGVAAVVVAFGAGALYLARRSRRA
;
A
#
# COMPACT_ATOMS: atom_id res chain seq x y z
N MET A 1 18.74 -9.70 7.49
CA MET A 1 17.93 -8.76 6.69
C MET A 1 17.73 -9.36 5.32
N SER A 2 16.63 -9.05 4.66
CA SER A 2 16.33 -9.58 3.33
C SER A 2 15.72 -8.53 2.44
N LEU A 3 15.93 -8.69 1.13
CA LEU A 3 15.30 -7.89 0.08
C LEU A 3 14.39 -8.83 -0.70
N ALA A 4 13.11 -8.50 -0.83
CA ALA A 4 12.17 -9.27 -1.63
C ALA A 4 11.59 -8.42 -2.75
N GLU A 5 11.37 -9.02 -3.90
CA GLU A 5 10.63 -8.43 -5.02
C GLU A 5 9.29 -9.15 -5.16
N TYR A 6 8.24 -8.38 -5.45
CA TYR A 6 6.91 -8.87 -5.74
C TYR A 6 6.39 -8.31 -7.06
N THR A 7 5.59 -9.09 -7.79
CA THR A 7 4.64 -8.50 -8.76
C THR A 7 3.40 -8.01 -8.02
N THR A 8 2.83 -6.90 -8.48
CA THR A 8 1.64 -6.29 -7.89
C THR A 8 0.55 -6.05 -8.94
N GLU A 9 -0.69 -5.86 -8.50
CA GLU A 9 -1.84 -5.54 -9.36
C GLU A 9 -1.89 -4.05 -9.74
N GLY A 10 -1.22 -3.19 -8.96
CA GLY A 10 -1.20 -1.75 -9.20
C GLY A 10 0.11 -1.07 -8.81
N PRO A 11 0.28 0.19 -9.25
CA PRO A 11 1.57 0.88 -9.30
C PRO A 11 2.06 1.43 -7.95
N ASN A 12 1.26 1.34 -6.89
CA ASN A 12 1.60 1.87 -5.58
C ASN A 12 0.94 1.04 -4.48
N TRP A 13 1.44 1.22 -3.26
CA TRP A 13 0.99 0.55 -2.06
C TRP A 13 -0.53 0.49 -1.84
N ASN A 14 -1.24 1.60 -2.07
CA ASN A 14 -2.69 1.65 -1.82
C ASN A 14 -3.50 0.85 -2.84
N THR A 15 -2.89 0.53 -3.97
CA THR A 15 -3.53 -0.16 -5.10
C THR A 15 -2.75 -1.41 -5.51
N SER A 16 -1.76 -1.85 -4.73
CA SER A 16 -0.88 -2.95 -5.10
C SER A 16 -1.60 -4.29 -5.10
N GLY A 17 -2.73 -4.40 -4.39
CA GLY A 17 -3.58 -5.57 -4.46
C GLY A 17 -2.85 -6.81 -3.98
N HIS A 18 -3.08 -7.93 -4.68
CA HIS A 18 -2.34 -9.17 -4.45
C HIS A 18 -0.87 -9.03 -4.88
N GLN A 19 0.01 -9.33 -3.95
CA GLN A 19 1.45 -9.33 -4.18
C GLN A 19 1.96 -10.78 -4.25
N THR A 20 2.71 -11.10 -5.30
CA THR A 20 3.31 -12.44 -5.49
C THR A 20 4.81 -12.32 -5.52
N MET A 21 5.50 -13.06 -4.64
CA MET A 21 6.96 -13.00 -4.54
C MET A 21 7.61 -13.52 -5.82
N VAL A 22 8.52 -12.73 -6.38
CA VAL A 22 9.29 -13.02 -7.59
C VAL A 22 10.67 -13.53 -7.22
N ASP A 23 11.33 -12.83 -6.30
CA ASP A 23 12.71 -13.10 -5.93
C ASP A 23 12.99 -12.59 -4.51
N LYS A 24 13.99 -13.18 -3.86
CA LYS A 24 14.41 -12.79 -2.52
C LYS A 24 15.90 -13.03 -2.34
N ASP A 25 16.57 -12.04 -1.76
CA ASP A 25 17.95 -12.13 -1.34
C ASP A 25 18.05 -11.88 0.17
N THR A 26 19.06 -12.45 0.82
CA THR A 26 19.21 -12.39 2.28
C THR A 26 20.67 -12.29 2.65
N VAL A 27 20.98 -11.36 3.55
CA VAL A 27 22.30 -11.23 4.15
C VAL A 27 22.20 -11.23 5.67
N TYR A 28 23.19 -11.87 6.29
CA TYR A 28 23.34 -11.91 7.74
C TYR A 28 24.47 -10.98 8.12
N LEU A 29 24.14 -9.94 8.89
CA LEU A 29 25.13 -9.03 9.44
C LEU A 29 25.63 -9.55 10.78
N THR A 30 26.93 -9.41 10.99
CA THR A 30 27.63 -9.68 12.24
C THR A 30 28.21 -8.39 12.82
N ALA A 31 28.73 -8.45 14.04
CA ALA A 31 29.43 -7.31 14.63
C ALA A 31 30.65 -6.85 13.79
N ALA A 32 31.21 -7.71 12.95
CA ALA A 32 32.31 -7.36 12.05
C ALA A 32 31.85 -6.49 10.87
N ASP A 33 30.55 -6.51 10.52
CA ASP A 33 29.98 -5.78 9.40
C ASP A 33 29.49 -4.37 9.80
N VAL A 34 29.48 -4.07 11.11
CA VAL A 34 29.06 -2.76 11.64
C VAL A 34 30.25 -1.81 11.62
N ALA A 35 30.06 -0.66 10.97
CA ALA A 35 31.07 0.36 10.70
C ALA A 35 31.53 1.13 11.96
N ASP A 36 32.08 0.43 12.95
CA ASP A 36 32.81 1.01 14.09
C ASP A 36 33.86 0.03 14.67
N ALA A 37 34.00 -1.16 14.10
CA ALA A 37 35.03 -2.13 14.46
C ALA A 37 36.41 -1.73 13.90
N GLY A 38 36.97 -0.61 14.39
CA GLY A 38 38.41 -0.36 14.36
C GLY A 38 39.03 0.01 13.00
N GLY A 39 38.34 0.77 12.15
CA GLY A 39 38.96 1.36 10.95
C GLY A 39 39.15 0.40 9.77
N ALA A 40 38.46 -0.75 9.78
CA ALA A 40 38.34 -1.58 8.60
C ALA A 40 37.50 -0.87 7.52
N GLU A 41 37.88 -1.06 6.26
CA GLU A 41 37.11 -0.70 5.06
C GLU A 41 35.63 -1.01 5.30
N HIS A 42 34.72 -0.08 5.03
CA HIS A 42 33.29 -0.31 5.22
C HIS A 42 32.85 -1.59 4.48
N ALA A 43 32.55 -2.66 5.23
CA ALA A 43 32.07 -3.91 4.69
C ALA A 43 30.58 -3.73 4.32
N TYR A 44 30.32 -3.32 3.09
CA TYR A 44 28.95 -3.24 2.57
C TYR A 44 28.53 -4.61 2.04
N GLN A 45 27.44 -5.14 2.58
CA GLN A 45 26.79 -6.33 2.04
C GLN A 45 25.82 -5.92 0.94
N LYS A 46 25.84 -6.65 -0.17
CA LYS A 46 24.96 -6.40 -1.32
C LYS A 46 23.75 -7.32 -1.25
N LEU A 47 22.58 -6.73 -1.41
CA LEU A 47 21.33 -7.43 -1.69
C LEU A 47 20.92 -7.15 -3.14
N SER A 48 20.40 -8.16 -3.85
CA SER A 48 19.94 -7.98 -5.22
C SER A 48 18.81 -8.93 -5.56
N VAL A 49 17.75 -8.37 -6.15
CA VAL A 49 16.57 -9.11 -6.60
C VAL A 49 16.30 -8.82 -8.06
N LYS A 50 15.62 -9.74 -8.73
CA LYS A 50 15.19 -9.59 -10.12
C LYS A 50 13.93 -8.73 -10.23
N THR A 51 14.07 -7.54 -10.79
CA THR A 51 12.92 -6.65 -11.05
C THR A 51 12.04 -7.15 -12.22
N PRO A 52 10.70 -7.20 -12.06
CA PRO A 52 9.77 -7.53 -13.14
C PRO A 52 9.63 -6.38 -14.16
N ASP A 53 9.08 -6.66 -15.33
CA ASP A 53 8.79 -5.67 -16.39
C ASP A 53 7.38 -5.06 -16.28
N CYS A 54 6.73 -5.22 -15.14
CA CYS A 54 5.37 -4.81 -14.83
C CYS A 54 5.31 -4.21 -13.42
N TYR A 55 4.10 -3.88 -12.93
CA TYR A 55 3.91 -3.38 -11.57
C TYR A 55 4.55 -4.34 -10.58
N GLY A 56 5.41 -3.78 -9.73
CA GLY A 56 6.15 -4.53 -8.75
C GLY A 56 6.47 -3.71 -7.51
N GLN A 57 6.90 -4.41 -6.48
CA GLN A 57 7.26 -3.84 -5.20
C GLN A 57 8.52 -4.52 -4.67
N ILE A 58 9.49 -3.70 -4.26
CA ILE A 58 10.69 -4.15 -3.57
C ILE A 58 10.51 -3.82 -2.09
N ASP A 59 10.72 -4.82 -1.23
CA ASP A 59 10.64 -4.67 0.21
C ASP A 59 11.95 -5.05 0.87
N LEU A 60 12.41 -4.21 1.78
CA LEU A 60 13.54 -4.48 2.66
C LEU A 60 13.02 -4.88 4.05
N TYR A 61 13.34 -6.09 4.49
CA TYR A 61 12.96 -6.62 5.79
C TYR A 61 14.16 -6.78 6.73
N GLY A 62 13.90 -6.59 8.03
CA GLY A 62 14.89 -6.81 9.10
C GLY A 62 15.20 -8.28 9.36
N ASP A 63 14.37 -9.20 8.88
CA ASP A 63 14.47 -10.64 9.09
C ASP A 63 14.89 -11.38 7.81
N ASP A 64 14.88 -12.72 7.87
CA ASP A 64 15.07 -13.62 6.74
C ASP A 64 13.79 -14.38 6.34
N ILE A 65 12.61 -13.88 6.72
CA ILE A 65 11.33 -14.53 6.41
C ILE A 65 10.95 -14.26 4.94
N ALA A 66 10.47 -15.28 4.25
CA ALA A 66 9.84 -15.15 2.95
C ALA A 66 8.35 -14.86 3.13
N TYR A 67 7.92 -13.60 2.97
CA TYR A 67 6.52 -13.19 2.98
C TYR A 67 5.83 -13.55 1.65
N ASP A 68 5.77 -14.84 1.32
CA ASP A 68 5.26 -15.37 0.05
C ASP A 68 3.85 -15.98 0.14
N GLY A 69 3.22 -15.89 1.32
CA GLY A 69 1.88 -16.43 1.57
C GLY A 69 1.86 -17.93 1.81
N GLN A 70 3.01 -18.60 1.82
CA GLN A 70 3.11 -20.01 2.18
C GLN A 70 3.03 -20.19 3.71
N THR A 71 2.91 -21.45 4.13
CA THR A 71 2.89 -21.83 5.55
C THR A 71 4.12 -22.65 5.87
N GLY A 72 4.60 -22.55 7.12
CA GLY A 72 5.77 -23.30 7.59
C GLY A 72 6.87 -22.38 8.13
N GLU A 73 7.94 -23.00 8.62
CA GLU A 73 9.12 -22.29 9.10
C GLU A 73 9.77 -21.49 7.96
N GLY A 74 10.11 -20.23 8.22
CA GLY A 74 10.71 -19.33 7.22
C GLY A 74 9.71 -18.67 6.26
N HIS A 75 8.41 -18.96 6.36
CA HIS A 75 7.37 -18.37 5.52
C HIS A 75 6.42 -17.47 6.30
N GLY A 76 6.01 -16.37 5.67
CA GLY A 76 5.09 -15.38 6.22
C GLY A 76 3.96 -15.05 5.25
N PRO A 77 2.89 -14.41 5.75
CA PRO A 77 1.79 -13.99 4.89
C PRO A 77 2.27 -12.96 3.86
N ALA A 78 1.85 -13.13 2.60
CA ALA A 78 2.16 -12.17 1.55
C ALA A 78 1.50 -10.81 1.83
N PRO A 79 2.15 -9.68 1.50
CA PRO A 79 1.55 -8.37 1.61
C PRO A 79 0.27 -8.28 0.74
N TYR A 80 -0.78 -7.65 1.25
CA TYR A 80 -2.04 -7.47 0.53
C TYR A 80 -2.78 -6.20 0.98
N GLN A 81 -3.23 -5.39 0.02
CA GLN A 81 -4.03 -4.19 0.28
C GLN A 81 -5.26 -4.22 -0.64
N PRO A 82 -6.49 -3.90 -0.19
CA PRO A 82 -6.85 -3.02 0.94
C PRO A 82 -7.06 -3.66 2.33
N ASP A 83 -7.43 -4.94 2.40
CA ASP A 83 -7.93 -5.57 3.64
C ASP A 83 -6.96 -6.61 4.27
N GLY A 84 -5.69 -6.61 3.85
CA GLY A 84 -4.71 -7.66 4.18
C GLY A 84 -3.59 -7.27 5.14
N VAL A 85 -2.48 -8.00 5.05
CA VAL A 85 -1.22 -7.61 5.70
C VAL A 85 -0.73 -6.36 5.00
N VAL A 86 -1.08 -5.22 5.59
CA VAL A 86 -0.66 -3.90 5.12
C VAL A 86 0.86 -3.89 5.17
N THR A 87 1.47 -3.83 6.35
CA THR A 87 2.93 -3.94 6.47
C THR A 87 3.30 -5.27 7.10
N PRO A 88 4.00 -6.18 6.38
CA PRO A 88 4.54 -7.36 7.02
C PRO A 88 5.47 -6.96 8.17
N TYR A 89 5.55 -7.82 9.18
CA TYR A 89 6.38 -7.56 10.36
C TYR A 89 7.84 -7.33 9.93
N HIS A 90 8.54 -6.42 10.60
CA HIS A 90 9.93 -6.07 10.27
C HIS A 90 10.18 -5.45 8.88
N LEU A 91 9.16 -4.98 8.16
CA LEU A 91 9.36 -4.12 6.99
C LEU A 91 10.09 -2.84 7.40
N ILE A 92 11.27 -2.61 6.81
CA ILE A 92 12.10 -1.43 7.03
C ILE A 92 11.72 -0.35 6.00
N ALA A 93 11.59 -0.74 4.73
CA ALA A 93 11.27 0.16 3.63
C ALA A 93 10.67 -0.61 2.45
N ALA A 94 9.85 0.06 1.66
CA ALA A 94 9.25 -0.47 0.45
C ALA A 94 9.31 0.55 -0.70
N TRP A 95 9.47 0.07 -1.92
CA TRP A 95 9.49 0.86 -3.15
C TRP A 95 8.59 0.20 -4.19
N ASN A 96 7.81 1.00 -4.90
CA ASN A 96 6.96 0.51 -5.99
C ASN A 96 7.61 0.86 -7.34
N GLY A 97 7.40 0.00 -8.34
CA GLY A 97 7.91 0.17 -9.69
C GLY A 97 6.93 -0.35 -10.74
N GLY A 98 7.33 -0.20 -12.00
CA GLY A 98 6.56 -0.65 -13.16
C GLY A 98 5.51 0.34 -13.65
N GLU A 99 5.18 0.23 -14.94
CA GLU A 99 4.23 1.14 -15.62
C GLU A 99 2.97 0.43 -16.12
N LYS A 100 2.98 -0.90 -16.14
CA LYS A 100 1.89 -1.74 -16.65
C LYS A 100 1.53 -2.87 -15.70
N PRO A 101 0.28 -3.34 -15.69
CA PRO A 101 -0.09 -4.58 -15.01
C PRO A 101 0.77 -5.76 -15.49
N CYS A 102 1.02 -6.72 -14.60
CA CYS A 102 1.65 -7.97 -14.97
C CYS A 102 0.69 -8.80 -15.83
N ASP A 103 1.23 -9.48 -16.84
CA ASP A 103 0.46 -10.46 -17.59
C ASP A 103 0.30 -11.69 -16.70
N THR A 104 -0.83 -11.78 -16.00
CA THR A 104 -1.13 -12.87 -15.09
C THR A 104 -1.56 -14.14 -15.83
N GLY A 105 -1.64 -14.13 -17.16
CA GLY A 105 -2.19 -15.24 -17.96
C GLY A 105 -3.66 -15.53 -17.65
N ALA A 106 -4.30 -14.74 -16.79
CA ALA A 106 -5.71 -14.87 -16.44
C ALA A 106 -6.54 -14.24 -17.57
N SER A 107 -7.07 -15.10 -18.45
CA SER A 107 -8.13 -14.71 -19.37
C SER A 107 -9.30 -14.18 -18.54
N VAL A 108 -9.54 -12.87 -18.61
CA VAL A 108 -10.75 -12.25 -18.08
C VAL A 108 -11.95 -13.07 -18.59
N PRO A 109 -12.79 -13.66 -17.72
CA PRO A 109 -14.03 -14.26 -18.18
C PRO A 109 -14.83 -13.20 -18.95
N PRO A 110 -15.34 -13.49 -20.15
CA PRO A 110 -16.10 -12.49 -20.91
C PRO A 110 -17.22 -11.96 -20.02
N ALA A 111 -17.38 -10.63 -20.00
CA ALA A 111 -18.49 -9.98 -19.33
C ALA A 111 -19.80 -10.69 -19.72
N PRO A 112 -20.70 -11.01 -18.77
CA PRO A 112 -21.96 -11.64 -19.12
C PRO A 112 -22.68 -10.75 -20.13
N THR A 113 -22.99 -11.31 -21.29
CA THR A 113 -23.82 -10.64 -22.29
C THR A 113 -25.14 -10.24 -21.63
N PRO A 114 -25.58 -8.98 -21.73
CA PRO A 114 -26.88 -8.59 -21.21
C PRO A 114 -27.96 -9.46 -21.87
N SER A 115 -28.64 -10.29 -21.09
CA SER A 115 -29.81 -11.01 -21.56
C SER A 115 -30.87 -10.00 -21.98
N GLU A 116 -31.35 -10.16 -23.21
CA GLU A 116 -32.46 -9.42 -23.80
C GLU A 116 -33.70 -9.42 -22.86
N PRO A 117 -34.39 -8.28 -22.66
CA PRO A 117 -35.59 -8.26 -21.84
C PRO A 117 -36.69 -9.09 -22.52
N ALA A 118 -37.23 -10.08 -21.81
CA ALA A 118 -38.40 -10.81 -22.27
C ALA A 118 -39.60 -9.85 -22.45
N PRO A 119 -40.38 -9.97 -23.54
CA PRO A 119 -41.51 -9.08 -23.78
C PRO A 119 -42.64 -9.26 -22.76
N SER A 120 -43.09 -8.14 -22.21
CA SER A 120 -44.18 -8.00 -21.25
C SER A 120 -45.51 -8.50 -21.84
N THR A 121 -46.14 -9.47 -21.18
CA THR A 121 -47.54 -9.86 -21.47
C THR A 121 -48.48 -9.21 -20.46
N PRO A 122 -49.52 -8.45 -20.88
CA PRO A 122 -50.50 -7.87 -19.95
C PRO A 122 -51.52 -8.91 -19.48
N ALA A 123 -51.81 -8.97 -18.18
CA ALA A 123 -52.98 -9.69 -17.65
C ALA A 123 -53.85 -8.74 -16.81
N THR A 124 -55.14 -8.72 -17.16
CA THR A 124 -56.24 -7.89 -16.65
C THR A 124 -56.91 -8.56 -15.42
N PRO A 125 -57.98 -7.99 -14.81
CA PRO A 125 -58.07 -7.65 -13.40
C PRO A 125 -58.64 -8.74 -12.45
N THR A 126 -58.45 -8.47 -11.16
CA THR A 126 -58.85 -9.21 -9.94
C THR A 126 -60.34 -9.51 -9.76
N THR A 127 -60.66 -10.64 -9.10
CA THR A 127 -61.92 -10.88 -8.35
C THR A 127 -61.64 -11.74 -7.10
N PRO A 128 -62.36 -11.55 -5.97
CA PRO A 128 -61.89 -11.86 -4.60
C PRO A 128 -62.00 -13.32 -4.13
N ALA A 129 -61.21 -13.64 -3.12
CA ALA A 129 -61.10 -14.94 -2.44
C ALA A 129 -62.25 -15.28 -1.47
N PRO A 130 -62.55 -16.58 -1.25
CA PRO A 130 -63.20 -17.06 -0.03
C PRO A 130 -62.18 -17.51 1.06
N PRO A 131 -62.58 -17.49 2.35
CA PRO A 131 -61.67 -17.42 3.50
C PRO A 131 -61.28 -18.76 4.17
N THR A 132 -60.06 -18.75 4.74
CA THR A 132 -59.51 -19.37 5.99
C THR A 132 -60.09 -20.67 6.56
N THR A 133 -59.31 -21.64 7.06
CA THR A 133 -58.65 -21.60 8.39
C THR A 133 -57.64 -22.77 8.58
N PRO A 134 -56.79 -22.82 9.65
CA PRO A 134 -55.36 -23.12 9.54
C PRO A 134 -54.87 -24.32 10.40
N ALA A 135 -53.59 -24.67 10.24
CA ALA A 135 -52.60 -24.86 11.32
C ALA A 135 -51.58 -25.95 10.97
N GLY A 136 -50.31 -25.55 10.93
CA GLY A 136 -49.14 -26.38 10.74
C GLY A 136 -47.91 -25.47 10.73
N SER A 137 -47.68 -24.80 11.85
CA SER A 137 -46.58 -23.85 12.09
C SER A 137 -45.24 -24.59 12.21
N GLU A 138 -44.25 -24.18 11.41
CA GLU A 138 -42.84 -24.15 11.84
C GLU A 138 -42.15 -22.94 11.14
N PRO A 139 -41.31 -22.16 11.84
CA PRO A 139 -41.09 -20.75 11.55
C PRO A 139 -40.07 -20.43 10.43
N PRO A 140 -40.17 -19.24 9.81
CA PRO A 140 -39.18 -18.74 8.86
C PRO A 140 -37.84 -18.48 9.56
N VAL A 141 -36.75 -18.94 8.96
CA VAL A 141 -35.41 -18.56 9.39
C VAL A 141 -35.23 -17.07 9.09
N GLU A 142 -35.04 -16.32 10.16
CA GLU A 142 -34.87 -14.89 10.24
C GLU A 142 -33.64 -14.44 9.43
N THR A 143 -33.85 -13.70 8.36
CA THR A 143 -32.81 -12.84 7.76
C THR A 143 -32.46 -11.76 8.77
N THR A 144 -31.37 -11.97 9.50
CA THR A 144 -30.72 -10.91 10.27
C THR A 144 -30.13 -9.89 9.28
N PRO A 145 -30.37 -8.58 9.43
CA PRO A 145 -29.57 -7.59 8.71
C PRO A 145 -28.09 -7.72 9.13
N PRO A 146 -27.12 -7.46 8.22
CA PRO A 146 -25.72 -7.48 8.60
C PRO A 146 -25.51 -6.47 9.73
N THR A 147 -24.96 -6.96 10.85
CA THR A 147 -24.46 -6.13 11.92
C THR A 147 -23.45 -5.15 11.36
N THR A 148 -23.67 -3.87 11.60
CA THR A 148 -22.66 -2.81 11.47
C THR A 148 -21.33 -3.33 12.02
N PRO A 149 -20.21 -3.23 11.29
CA PRO A 149 -18.92 -3.64 11.81
C PRO A 149 -18.64 -2.87 13.11
N ASP A 150 -18.33 -3.60 14.17
CA ASP A 150 -17.76 -3.01 15.37
C ASP A 150 -16.54 -2.17 14.96
N SER A 151 -16.48 -0.93 15.42
CA SER A 151 -15.26 -0.12 15.37
C SER A 151 -14.19 -0.87 16.17
N SER A 152 -13.44 -1.73 15.48
CA SER A 152 -12.27 -2.40 16.02
C SER A 152 -11.24 -1.32 16.34
N THR A 153 -11.17 -0.95 17.62
CA THR A 153 -10.10 -0.10 18.11
C THR A 153 -8.79 -0.87 18.01
N THR A 154 -7.81 -0.27 17.34
CA THR A 154 -6.45 -0.77 17.27
C THR A 154 -5.92 -1.03 18.69
N PRO A 155 -5.36 -2.20 19.02
CA PRO A 155 -4.62 -2.35 20.27
C PRO A 155 -3.45 -1.36 20.27
N PRO A 156 -3.15 -0.68 21.39
CA PRO A 156 -2.03 0.25 21.45
C PRO A 156 -0.72 -0.50 21.27
N THR A 157 0.00 -0.24 20.18
CA THR A 157 1.40 -0.63 20.04
C THR A 157 2.25 0.41 20.76
N THR A 158 2.68 0.11 21.98
CA THR A 158 3.80 0.84 22.58
C THR A 158 5.08 0.29 21.95
N PRO A 159 5.89 1.12 21.26
CA PRO A 159 7.21 0.71 20.82
C PRO A 159 8.07 0.39 22.06
N ASP A 160 8.61 -0.83 22.16
CA ASP A 160 9.62 -1.21 23.18
C ASP A 160 11.00 -0.56 22.92
N VAL A 161 11.12 0.26 21.87
CA VAL A 161 12.32 1.02 21.55
C VAL A 161 12.09 2.47 21.95
N PRO A 162 12.89 3.04 22.88
CA PRO A 162 12.79 4.46 23.19
C PRO A 162 13.00 5.29 21.91
N PRO A 163 12.22 6.38 21.71
CA PRO A 163 12.44 7.27 20.58
C PRO A 163 13.91 7.70 20.56
N ALA A 164 14.57 7.57 19.40
CA ALA A 164 15.87 8.17 19.24
C ALA A 164 15.72 9.68 19.47
N GLU A 165 16.38 10.23 20.49
CA GLU A 165 16.49 11.67 20.71
C GLU A 165 17.41 12.26 19.64
N SER A 166 16.87 12.42 18.43
CA SER A 166 17.51 13.20 17.37
C SER A 166 16.74 14.50 17.21
N THR A 167 17.28 15.59 17.71
CA THR A 167 16.82 16.93 17.36
C THR A 167 17.21 17.20 15.91
N PRO A 168 16.26 17.40 14.98
CA PRO A 168 16.60 17.79 13.61
C PRO A 168 17.32 19.15 13.65
N PRO A 169 18.33 19.37 12.80
CA PRO A 169 18.94 20.69 12.68
C PRO A 169 17.85 21.69 12.26
N THR A 170 17.84 22.86 12.91
CA THR A 170 16.88 23.95 12.67
C THR A 170 16.93 24.53 11.25
N ASN A 171 17.88 24.07 10.43
CA ASN A 171 18.02 24.43 9.03
C ASN A 171 18.62 23.25 8.23
N PRO A 172 17.81 22.35 7.65
CA PRO A 172 18.33 21.29 6.80
C PRO A 172 18.79 21.90 5.47
N ALA A 173 20.11 22.08 5.32
CA ALA A 173 20.70 22.29 4.01
C ALA A 173 20.82 20.91 3.34
N PRO A 174 20.24 20.68 2.16
CA PRO A 174 20.45 19.43 1.43
C PRO A 174 21.91 19.38 0.99
N SER A 175 22.71 18.54 1.64
CA SER A 175 24.03 18.19 1.14
C SER A 175 23.91 16.91 0.33
N PRO A 176 24.31 16.88 -0.95
CA PRO A 176 24.46 15.61 -1.64
C PRO A 176 25.47 14.76 -0.88
N SER A 177 25.16 13.48 -0.69
CA SER A 177 26.13 12.52 -0.14
C SER A 177 27.15 12.19 -1.22
N GLU A 178 28.43 12.48 -0.98
CA GLU A 178 29.53 12.22 -1.93
C GLU A 178 30.08 10.78 -1.83
N SER A 179 29.27 9.80 -1.41
CA SER A 179 29.73 8.43 -1.27
C SER A 179 30.00 7.80 -2.63
N THR A 180 31.12 7.07 -2.76
CA THR A 180 31.41 6.23 -3.92
C THR A 180 31.60 4.79 -3.45
N PRO A 181 30.73 3.83 -3.84
CA PRO A 181 29.58 3.99 -4.74
C PRO A 181 28.44 4.82 -4.13
N PRO A 182 27.53 5.37 -4.96
CA PRO A 182 26.38 6.12 -4.45
C PRO A 182 25.54 5.22 -3.52
N LEU A 183 25.00 5.80 -2.45
CA LEU A 183 23.94 5.15 -1.68
C LEU A 183 22.81 4.76 -2.63
N ALA A 184 22.11 3.67 -2.30
CA ALA A 184 21.03 3.11 -3.11
C ALA A 184 20.15 4.22 -3.72
N GLU A 185 19.92 4.14 -5.03
CA GLU A 185 19.06 5.06 -5.77
C GLU A 185 17.60 4.76 -5.40
N THR A 186 17.21 5.20 -4.21
CA THR A 186 15.81 5.24 -3.81
C THR A 186 15.13 6.25 -4.73
N GLY A 187 13.95 5.93 -5.27
CA GLY A 187 13.24 6.64 -6.34
C GLY A 187 12.84 8.10 -6.09
N ALA A 188 13.75 8.94 -5.62
CA ALA A 188 13.66 10.39 -5.48
C ALA A 188 13.69 11.12 -6.84
N GLY A 189 13.41 10.42 -7.94
CA GLY A 189 13.27 10.98 -9.30
C GLY A 189 11.99 11.80 -9.50
N ALA A 190 11.21 12.06 -8.45
CA ALA A 190 10.16 13.05 -8.51
C ALA A 190 10.80 14.41 -8.89
N PRO A 191 10.26 15.14 -9.88
CA PRO A 191 10.84 16.40 -10.29
C PRO A 191 10.50 17.47 -9.23
N VAL A 192 11.23 17.44 -8.12
CA VAL A 192 11.06 18.36 -6.98
C VAL A 192 11.29 19.81 -7.39
N GLY A 193 12.11 20.05 -8.43
CA GLY A 193 12.34 21.37 -9.01
C GLY A 193 11.06 22.06 -9.49
N PRO A 194 10.31 21.51 -10.46
CA PRO A 194 9.04 22.10 -10.89
C PRO A 194 7.97 22.07 -9.82
N ILE A 195 7.92 21.06 -8.94
CA ILE A 195 6.95 21.01 -7.83
C ILE A 195 7.16 22.18 -6.86
N ALA A 196 8.42 22.46 -6.48
CA ALA A 196 8.77 23.63 -5.68
C ALA A 196 8.46 24.96 -6.38
N GLY A 197 8.68 25.02 -7.70
CA GLY A 197 8.34 26.18 -8.53
C GLY A 197 6.84 26.50 -8.50
N VAL A 198 5.98 25.50 -8.67
CA VAL A 198 4.52 25.68 -8.63
C VAL A 198 4.06 26.15 -7.25
N ALA A 199 4.61 25.58 -6.18
CA ALA A 199 4.26 25.98 -4.81
C ALA A 199 4.57 27.47 -4.53
N ALA A 200 5.74 27.96 -4.99
CA ALA A 200 6.13 29.35 -4.81
C ALA A 200 5.17 30.34 -5.52
N VAL A 201 4.69 29.98 -6.71
CA VAL A 201 3.74 30.80 -7.47
C VAL A 201 2.40 30.90 -6.74
N VAL A 202 1.87 29.78 -6.23
CA VAL A 202 0.59 29.77 -5.48
C VAL A 202 0.67 30.64 -4.23
N VAL A 203 1.78 30.56 -3.47
CA VAL A 203 1.99 31.39 -2.27
C VAL A 203 2.03 32.88 -2.62
N ALA A 204 2.73 33.26 -3.69
CA ALA A 204 2.81 34.65 -4.14
C ALA A 204 1.44 35.21 -4.53
N PHE A 205 0.63 34.45 -5.28
CA PHE A 205 -0.73 34.84 -5.64
C PHE A 205 -1.65 34.96 -4.42
N GLY A 206 -1.60 34.01 -3.48
CA GLY A 206 -2.38 34.06 -2.25
C GLY A 206 -2.04 35.27 -1.38
N ALA A 207 -0.74 35.57 -1.21
CA ALA A 207 -0.28 36.74 -0.47
C ALA A 207 -0.70 38.06 -1.13
N GLY A 208 -0.61 38.15 -2.46
CA GLY A 208 -1.04 39.32 -3.24
C GLY A 208 -2.55 39.58 -3.11
N ALA A 209 -3.37 38.54 -3.24
CA ALA A 209 -4.82 38.65 -3.08
C ALA A 209 -5.22 39.09 -1.66
N LEU A 210 -4.59 38.53 -0.63
CA LEU A 210 -4.81 38.92 0.77
C LEU A 210 -4.38 40.37 1.03
N TYR A 211 -3.26 40.82 0.46
CA TYR A 211 -2.79 42.20 0.60
C TYR A 211 -3.75 43.20 -0.04
N LEU A 212 -4.21 42.93 -1.27
CA LEU A 212 -5.18 43.79 -1.96
C LEU A 212 -6.53 43.82 -1.23
N ALA A 213 -7.04 42.68 -0.77
CA ALA A 213 -8.28 42.59 0.02
C ALA A 213 -8.18 43.25 1.40
N ARG A 214 -6.98 43.37 1.97
CA ARG A 214 -6.75 44.10 3.23
C ARG A 214 -6.63 45.60 2.98
N ARG A 215 -6.09 46.01 1.83
CA ARG A 215 -6.00 47.42 1.41
C ARG A 215 -7.36 47.99 1.07
N SER A 216 -8.21 47.25 0.36
CA SER A 216 -9.58 47.70 0.02
C SER A 216 -10.50 47.81 1.25
N ARG A 217 -10.24 47.04 2.32
CA ARG A 217 -10.98 47.13 3.60
C ARG A 217 -10.49 48.24 4.54
N ARG A 218 -9.40 48.93 4.20
CA ARG A 218 -8.83 50.05 4.99
C ARG A 218 -9.04 51.42 4.31
N ALA A 219 -9.60 51.43 3.09
CA ALA A 219 -10.00 52.64 2.37
C ALA A 219 -11.47 52.97 2.66
#